data_AF-A0AAX4LJI6-F1
#
_entry.id   AF-A0AAX4LJI6-F1
#
_cell.length_a   1.000
_cell.length_b   1.000
_cell.length_c   1.000
_cell.angle_alpha   90.00
_cell.angle_beta   90.00
_cell.angle_gamma   90.00
#
_symmetry.space_group_name_H-M   'P 1'
#
loop_
_entity.id
_entity.type
_entity.pdbx_description
1 polymer ?
#
loop_
_entity_poly.entity_id
_entity_poly.type
_entity_poly.pdbx_seq_one_letter_code
_entity_poly.pdbx_strand_id
1 'polypeptide(L)' 'MKKAGLSISRVLCGDENEIRIEIKFSTGKEIILYTTPENLTLALTGKSETPCNVRLRNIEIKELRKGEK' A
#
# COMPACT_ATOMS: atom_id res chain seq x y z
N MET A 1 13.82 5.41 -17.80
CA MET A 1 12.93 4.37 -17.23
C MET A 1 12.22 4.94 -16.01
N LYS A 2 10.89 4.86 -15.93
CA LYS A 2 10.16 5.19 -14.70
C LYS A 2 10.47 4.07 -13.68
N LYS A 3 11.02 4.42 -12.52
CA LYS A 3 11.37 3.46 -11.46
C LYS A 3 10.39 3.63 -10.30
N ALA A 4 10.04 2.53 -9.66
CA ALA A 4 9.31 2.55 -8.40
C ALA A 4 10.14 1.83 -7.34
N GLY A 5 10.23 2.41 -6.15
CA GLY A 5 10.79 1.77 -4.97
C GLY A 5 9.66 1.22 -4.11
N LEU A 6 9.85 0.00 -3.61
CA LEU A 6 8.98 -0.64 -2.62
C LEU A 6 9.77 -0.75 -1.31
N SER A 7 9.17 -0.30 -0.22
CA SER A 7 9.68 -0.46 1.14
C SER A 7 8.59 -1.08 2.02
N ILE A 8 8.97 -2.05 2.85
CA ILE A 8 8.09 -2.65 3.85
C ILE A 8 8.82 -2.53 5.19
N SER A 9 8.19 -1.89 6.15
CA SER A 9 8.75 -1.73 7.49
C SER A 9 7.70 -2.00 8.56
N ARG A 10 8.17 -2.50 9.70
CA ARG A 10 7.37 -2.56 10.92
C ARG A 10 7.51 -1.23 11.65
N VAL A 11 6.39 -0.61 12.00
CA VAL A 11 6.33 0.60 12.82
C VAL A 11 6.09 0.13 14.25
N LEU A 12 7.04 0.43 15.14
CA LEU A 12 6.95 0.13 16.56
C LEU A 12 6.78 1.46 17.29
N CYS A 13 5.54 1.84 17.62
CA CYS A 13 5.23 3.04 18.39
C CYS A 13 4.25 2.68 19.51
N GLY A 14 4.77 2.55 20.74
CA GLY A 14 3.97 2.05 21.87
C GLY A 14 3.52 0.60 21.65
N ASP A 15 2.23 0.32 21.91
CA ASP A 15 1.61 -1.00 21.71
C ASP A 15 1.13 -1.24 20.26
N GLU A 16 1.34 -0.28 19.35
CA GLU A 16 0.87 -0.42 17.96
C GLU A 16 1.81 -1.33 17.17
N ASN A 17 1.26 -2.48 16.74
CA ASN A 17 1.93 -3.46 15.88
C ASN A 17 1.47 -3.28 14.43
N GLU A 18 2.03 -2.27 13.76
CA GLU A 18 1.63 -1.89 12.41
C GLU A 18 2.75 -2.19 11.38
N ILE A 19 2.35 -2.59 10.20
CA ILE A 19 3.17 -2.71 9.00
C ILE A 19 2.86 -1.54 8.09
N ARG A 20 3.90 -0.83 7.68
CA ARG A 20 3.85 0.22 6.67
C ARG A 20 4.44 -0.30 5.36
N ILE A 21 3.69 -0.21 4.28
CA ILE A 21 4.13 -0.52 2.93
C ILE A 21 4.14 0.78 2.13
N GLU A 22 5.28 1.13 1.56
CA GLU A 22 5.47 2.38 0.84
C GLU A 22 5.92 2.13 -0.60
N ILE A 23 5.18 2.69 -1.55
CA ILE A 23 5.48 2.65 -2.97
C ILE A 23 5.80 4.08 -3.42
N LYS A 24 7.07 4.33 -3.72
CA LYS A 24 7.58 5.62 -4.20
C LYS A 24 7.85 5.56 -5.69
N PHE A 25 7.15 6.37 -6.46
CA PHE A 25 7.40 6.49 -7.89
C PHE A 25 8.43 7.60 -8.16
N SER A 26 9.32 7.39 -9.12
CA SER A 26 10.30 8.41 -9.55
C SER A 26 9.67 9.72 -10.04
N THR A 27 8.36 9.74 -10.25
CA THR A 27 7.57 10.94 -10.61
C THR A 27 7.18 11.79 -9.39
N GLY A 28 7.68 11.49 -8.19
CA GLY A 28 7.31 12.21 -6.95
C GLY A 28 5.92 11.85 -6.41
N LYS A 29 5.37 10.73 -6.88
CA LYS A 29 4.09 10.18 -6.46
C LYS A 29 4.35 9.09 -5.40
N GLU A 30 3.43 8.93 -4.44
CA GLU A 30 3.61 7.98 -3.34
C GLU A 30 2.29 7.34 -2.90
N ILE A 31 2.33 6.03 -2.63
CA ILE A 31 1.26 5.27 -1.99
C ILE A 31 1.83 4.71 -0.69
N ILE A 32 1.12 4.93 0.42
CA ILE A 32 1.46 4.35 1.72
C ILE A 32 0.27 3.53 2.19
N LEU A 33 0.51 2.27 2.52
CA LEU A 33 -0.48 1.35 3.07
C LEU A 33 -0.10 1.06 4.53
N TYR A 34 -1.12 0.99 5.37
CA TYR A 34 -0.99 0.63 6.78
C TYR A 34 -1.88 -0.58 7.07
N THR A 35 -1.31 -1.59 7.73
CA THR A 35 -1.98 -2.86 8.04
C THR A 35 -1.33 -3.53 9.25
N THR A 36 -1.91 -4.59 9.80
CA THR A 36 -1.24 -5.39 10.85
C THR A 36 -0.45 -6.55 10.23
N PRO A 37 0.51 -7.17 10.95
CA PRO A 37 1.20 -8.37 10.47
C PRO A 37 0.25 -9.52 10.12
N GLU A 38 -0.81 -9.70 10.90
CA GLU A 38 -1.81 -10.75 10.71
C GLU A 38 -2.57 -10.52 9.38
N ASN A 39 -3.04 -9.29 9.15
CA ASN A 39 -3.74 -8.91 7.93
C ASN A 39 -2.82 -9.00 6.70
N LEU A 40 -1.55 -8.61 6.82
CA LEU A 40 -0.57 -8.79 5.74
C LEU A 40 -0.38 -10.28 5.40
N THR A 41 -0.31 -11.15 6.41
CA THR A 41 -0.17 -12.60 6.22
C THR A 41 -1.39 -13.18 5.50
N LEU A 42 -2.60 -12.75 5.88
CA LEU A 42 -3.84 -13.16 5.21
C LEU A 42 -3.88 -12.69 3.74
N ALA A 43 -3.47 -11.46 3.47
CA ALA A 43 -3.42 -10.91 2.12
C ALA A 43 -2.41 -11.65 1.23
N LEU A 44 -1.21 -11.93 1.74
CA LEU A 44 -0.16 -12.66 1.00
C LEU A 44 -0.55 -14.12 0.72
N THR A 45 -1.35 -14.73 1.58
CA THR A 45 -1.83 -16.11 1.40
C THR A 45 -3.09 -16.20 0.51
N GLY A 46 -3.55 -15.08 -0.04
CA GLY A 46 -4.73 -15.02 -0.91
C GLY A 46 -6.04 -15.31 -0.17
N LYS A 47 -6.05 -15.20 1.16
CA LYS A 47 -7.18 -15.57 2.01
C LYS A 47 -8.07 -14.41 2.43
N SER A 48 -7.81 -13.16 1.98
CA SER A 48 -8.60 -12.04 2.50
C SER A 48 -8.93 -10.91 1.53
N GLU A 49 -10.18 -10.45 1.70
CA GLU A 49 -10.66 -9.09 1.49
C GLU A 49 -10.38 -8.24 2.75
N THR A 50 -9.16 -8.28 3.30
CA THR A 50 -8.84 -7.56 4.54
C THR A 50 -8.80 -6.05 4.28
N PRO A 51 -9.48 -5.24 5.11
CA PRO A 51 -9.40 -3.79 4.99
C PRO A 51 -7.98 -3.32 5.27
N CYS A 52 -7.50 -2.38 4.46
CA CYS A 52 -6.23 -1.69 4.68
C CYS A 52 -6.43 -0.18 4.55
N ASN A 53 -5.69 0.58 5.35
CA ASN A 53 -5.71 2.04 5.26
C ASN A 53 -4.72 2.48 4.19
N VAL A 54 -5.19 3.27 3.22
CA VAL A 54 -4.39 3.76 2.10
C VAL A 54 -4.25 5.27 2.19
N ARG A 55 -3.02 5.77 2.21
CA ARG A 55 -2.69 7.19 2.08
C ARG A 55 -2.01 7.45 0.75
N LEU A 56 -2.49 8.44 0.03
CA LEU A 56 -2.01 8.80 -1.30
C LEU A 56 -1.37 10.19 -1.29
N ARG A 57 -0.34 10.38 -2.12
CA ARG A 57 0.25 11.70 -2.36
C ARG A 57 0.51 11.89 -3.86
N ASN A 58 -0.06 12.96 -4.41
CA ASN A 58 0.06 13.33 -5.82
C ASN A 58 -0.44 12.22 -6.79
N ILE A 59 -1.39 11.41 -6.32
CA ILE A 59 -2.03 10.32 -7.07
C ILE A 59 -3.53 10.47 -6.95
N GLU A 60 -4.22 10.23 -8.05
CA GLU A 60 -5.67 10.07 -8.12
C GLU A 60 -5.96 8.59 -8.45
N ILE A 61 -6.87 7.95 -7.71
CA ILE A 61 -7.37 6.63 -8.08
C ILE A 61 -8.50 6.84 -9.08
N LYS A 62 -8.28 6.39 -10.32
CA LYS A 62 -9.32 6.34 -11.34
C LYS A 62 -9.78 4.91 -11.51
N GLU A 63 -11.08 4.67 -11.39
CA GLU A 63 -11.67 3.39 -11.76
C GLU A 63 -11.56 3.25 -13.29
N LEU A 64 -10.68 2.36 -13.75
CA LEU A 64 -10.61 2.02 -15.17
C LEU A 64 -11.76 1.05 -15.47
N ARG A 65 -12.88 1.59 -15.94
CA ARG A 65 -13.91 0.76 -16.58
C ARG A 65 -13.31 0.15 -17.84
N LYS A 66 -13.32 -1.19 -17.94
CA LYS A 66 -12.94 -1.89 -19.17
C LYS A 66 -13.83 -1.37 -20.31
N GLY A 67 -13.31 -0.49 -21.17
CA GLY A 67 -14.05 0.00 -22.33
C GLY A 67 -13.55 1.31 -22.95
N GLU A 68 -12.85 2.17 -22.22
CA GLU A 68 -12.38 3.46 -22.75
C GLU A 68 -10.92 3.34 -23.22
N LYS A 69 -10.75 3.35 -24.56
CA LYS A 69 -9.48 3.58 -25.26
C LYS A 69 -9.48 4.99 -25.82
#